data_AF-A0A2H6GSX4-F1
#
_entry.id   AF-A0A2H6GSX4-F1
#
_cell.length_a   1.000
_cell.length_b   1.000
_cell.length_c   1.000
_cell.angle_alpha   90.00
_cell.angle_beta   90.00
_cell.angle_gamma   90.00
#
_symmetry.space_group_name_H-M   'P 1'
#
loop_
_entity.id
_entity.type
_entity.pdbx_description
1 polymer ?
#
loop_
_entity_poly.entity_id
_entity_poly.type
_entity_poly.pdbx_seq_one_letter_code
_entity_poly.pdbx_strand_id
1 'polypeptide(L)'
;MARTSFNDLTEESKILKTTVPIYTPVTLSPDDETLSQIMERQEKFLKLSEPIKDKLASYKTGEKIQQIGKIFNLELLQMASIARAIRSYYFGEIKLEAIPSLLSKEIGIDIARAQEIAKVANEKIIGSKVQERSPEENLMKLPIGQALQKYPKTGEQPITSSPIKLKHFPAPARPSIKNWIADFHQKMGMEKHGMMERSEYLFNSENAKSLTSAERQKLAYILKSLDENMLLTIDAENEQIIFPEKPAVSAREPLPPRKPETQRIEPRIPSPPPSLRLGSARQAKGRGGIEKSTSSSPLENLSRGEVLREGEKETDNQRFHFSSPHKFVTEEKRSLNRISPMGRLSGPQKKNDAQEKNPKINKNTVDLRTN
;
A
#
# COMPACT_ATOMS: atom_id res chain seq x y z
N MET A 1 9.67 -27.00 22.12
CA MET A 1 9.75 -25.54 22.35
C MET A 1 9.00 -25.25 23.64
N ALA A 2 9.49 -24.34 24.48
CA ALA A 2 8.72 -23.87 25.63
C ALA A 2 7.53 -23.02 25.17
N ARG A 3 6.44 -23.02 25.95
CA ARG A 3 5.30 -22.12 25.74
C ARG A 3 5.47 -20.89 26.63
N THR A 4 5.48 -19.71 26.03
CA THR A 4 5.39 -18.42 26.73
C THR A 4 3.98 -18.27 27.32
N SER A 5 3.85 -17.93 28.61
CA SER A 5 2.54 -17.66 29.21
C SER A 5 1.92 -16.42 28.56
N PHE A 6 0.59 -16.38 28.49
CA PHE A 6 -0.16 -15.21 28.06
C PHE A 6 0.21 -13.96 28.85
N ASN A 7 0.58 -14.07 30.13
CA ASN A 7 0.99 -12.93 30.95
C ASN A 7 2.33 -12.32 30.50
N ASP A 8 3.26 -13.16 30.02
CA ASP A 8 4.61 -12.76 29.56
C ASP A 8 4.59 -12.07 28.18
N LEU A 9 3.47 -12.09 27.47
CA LEU A 9 3.31 -11.50 26.14
C LEU A 9 3.30 -9.96 26.20
N THR A 10 3.74 -9.31 25.11
CA THR A 10 3.52 -7.85 24.94
C THR A 10 2.02 -7.54 24.87
N GLU A 11 1.60 -6.35 25.31
CA GLU A 11 0.18 -5.97 25.28
C GLU A 11 -0.41 -6.03 23.86
N GLU A 12 0.36 -5.66 22.84
CA GLU A 12 -0.01 -5.84 21.43
C GLU A 12 -0.29 -7.31 21.08
N SER A 13 0.55 -8.24 21.56
CA SER A 13 0.38 -9.69 21.37
C SER A 13 -0.82 -10.24 22.14
N LYS A 14 -1.08 -9.72 23.36
CA LYS A 14 -2.26 -10.07 24.15
C LYS A 14 -3.53 -9.61 23.44
N ILE A 15 -3.59 -8.35 22.99
CA ILE A 15 -4.69 -7.76 22.21
C ILE A 15 -4.91 -8.53 20.90
N LEU A 16 -3.84 -8.88 20.18
CA LEU A 16 -3.95 -9.63 18.93
C LEU A 16 -4.59 -11.00 19.17
N LYS A 17 -4.11 -11.76 20.17
CA LYS A 17 -4.71 -13.05 20.53
C LYS A 17 -6.16 -12.90 20.98
N THR A 18 -6.48 -11.98 21.88
CA THR A 18 -7.85 -11.88 22.44
C THR A 18 -8.87 -11.24 21.50
N THR A 19 -8.45 -10.52 20.45
CA THR A 19 -9.41 -9.78 19.60
C THR A 19 -9.48 -10.25 18.15
N VAL A 20 -8.47 -10.94 17.60
CA VAL A 20 -8.56 -11.52 16.24
C VAL A 20 -9.05 -12.99 16.32
N PRO A 21 -10.26 -13.31 15.81
CA PRO A 21 -10.94 -14.60 16.07
C PRO A 21 -10.15 -15.89 15.80
N ILE A 22 -9.28 -15.92 14.78
CA ILE A 22 -8.46 -17.11 14.49
C ILE A 22 -7.29 -17.30 15.48
N TYR A 23 -6.78 -16.22 16.08
CA TYR A 23 -5.70 -16.27 17.08
C TYR A 23 -6.21 -16.42 18.52
N THR A 24 -7.53 -16.30 18.73
CA THR A 24 -8.13 -16.41 20.07
C THR A 24 -8.14 -17.85 20.58
N PRO A 25 -7.68 -18.10 21.81
CA PRO A 25 -7.78 -19.41 22.45
C PRO A 25 -9.20 -19.99 22.41
N VAL A 26 -9.30 -21.32 22.30
CA VAL A 26 -10.56 -22.08 22.43
C VAL A 26 -11.01 -22.11 23.90
N THR A 27 -10.05 -22.16 24.83
CA THR A 27 -10.26 -22.14 26.29
C THR A 27 -10.50 -20.72 26.83
N LEU A 28 -11.11 -20.62 28.02
CA LEU A 28 -11.28 -19.34 28.73
C LEU A 28 -9.94 -18.78 29.21
N SER A 29 -9.12 -19.64 29.85
CA SER A 29 -7.71 -19.39 30.14
C SER A 29 -6.87 -19.60 28.87
N PRO A 30 -6.10 -18.60 28.41
CA PRO A 30 -5.25 -18.74 27.23
C PRO A 30 -4.15 -19.80 27.32
N ASP A 31 -3.63 -20.07 28.51
CA ASP A 31 -2.48 -20.97 28.71
C ASP A 31 -2.87 -22.46 28.71
N ASP A 32 -4.16 -22.75 28.95
CA ASP A 32 -4.75 -24.09 28.96
C ASP A 32 -4.91 -24.69 27.54
N GLU A 33 -4.77 -23.88 26.48
CA GLU A 33 -5.04 -24.31 25.10
C GLU A 33 -4.04 -25.39 24.64
N THR A 34 -4.50 -26.62 24.43
CA THR A 34 -3.67 -27.74 23.98
C THR A 34 -3.26 -27.63 22.51
N LEU A 35 -2.17 -28.29 22.11
CA LEU A 35 -1.75 -28.32 20.70
C LEU A 35 -2.82 -28.95 19.78
N SER A 36 -3.58 -29.92 20.29
CA SER A 36 -4.69 -30.55 19.54
C SER A 36 -5.78 -29.53 19.19
N GLN A 37 -6.19 -28.68 20.14
CA GLN A 37 -7.19 -27.62 19.91
C GLN A 37 -6.69 -26.56 18.91
N ILE A 38 -5.39 -26.24 18.93
CA ILE A 38 -4.76 -25.34 17.95
C ILE A 38 -4.86 -25.95 16.53
N MET A 39 -4.54 -27.25 16.39
CA MET A 39 -4.58 -27.94 15.11
C MET A 39 -6.01 -28.09 14.58
N GLU A 40 -6.97 -28.47 15.43
CA GLU A 40 -8.39 -28.58 15.07
C GLU A 40 -8.97 -27.22 14.63
N ARG A 41 -8.67 -26.13 15.36
CA ARG A 41 -9.04 -24.76 14.98
C ARG A 41 -8.47 -24.39 13.61
N GLN A 42 -7.22 -24.74 13.33
CA GLN A 42 -6.58 -24.44 12.05
C GLN A 42 -7.18 -25.28 10.90
N GLU A 43 -7.50 -26.56 11.14
CA GLU A 43 -8.12 -27.42 10.14
C GLU A 43 -9.54 -26.94 9.77
N LYS A 44 -10.33 -26.52 10.76
CA LYS A 44 -11.63 -25.87 10.54
C LYS A 44 -11.50 -24.58 9.73
N PHE A 45 -10.55 -23.72 10.08
CA PHE A 45 -10.27 -22.46 9.37
C PHE A 45 -9.86 -22.67 7.90
N LEU A 46 -9.01 -23.67 7.62
CA LEU A 46 -8.55 -23.97 6.26
C LEU A 46 -9.68 -24.40 5.30
N LYS A 47 -10.78 -24.96 5.84
CA LYS A 47 -11.97 -25.39 5.08
C LYS A 47 -12.95 -24.26 4.73
N LEU A 48 -12.75 -23.05 5.26
CA LEU A 48 -13.59 -21.88 4.97
C LEU A 48 -13.25 -21.28 3.59
N SER A 49 -14.14 -20.45 3.05
CA SER A 49 -13.84 -19.62 1.88
C SER A 49 -12.93 -18.44 2.25
N GLU A 50 -12.11 -17.99 1.29
CA GLU A 50 -11.13 -16.91 1.53
C GLU A 50 -11.74 -15.62 2.13
N PRO A 51 -12.90 -15.10 1.69
CA PRO A 51 -13.52 -13.92 2.33
C PRO A 51 -13.87 -14.10 3.82
N ILE A 52 -14.10 -15.35 4.26
CA ILE A 52 -14.33 -15.66 5.69
C ILE A 52 -13.00 -15.82 6.42
N LYS A 53 -11.98 -16.43 5.79
CA LYS A 53 -10.62 -16.50 6.34
C LYS A 53 -10.06 -15.11 6.58
N ASP A 54 -10.14 -14.23 5.59
CA ASP A 54 -9.74 -12.83 5.67
C ASP A 54 -10.51 -12.10 6.78
N LYS A 55 -11.84 -12.26 6.85
CA LYS A 55 -12.64 -11.65 7.93
C LYS A 55 -12.21 -12.13 9.33
N LEU A 56 -11.89 -13.41 9.50
CA LEU A 56 -11.48 -13.99 10.80
C LEU A 56 -10.01 -13.71 11.17
N ALA A 57 -9.14 -13.44 10.20
CA ALA A 57 -7.72 -13.12 10.39
C ALA A 57 -7.41 -11.61 10.40
N SER A 58 -8.29 -10.77 9.85
CA SER A 58 -8.04 -9.34 9.68
C SER A 58 -7.94 -8.59 11.01
N TYR A 59 -6.88 -7.79 11.14
CA TYR A 59 -6.73 -6.78 12.19
C TYR A 59 -7.95 -5.84 12.26
N LYS A 60 -8.58 -5.50 11.12
CA LYS A 60 -9.80 -4.65 11.06
C LYS A 60 -11.01 -5.30 11.76
N THR A 61 -11.03 -6.63 11.93
CA THR A 61 -12.01 -7.33 12.78
C THR A 61 -11.65 -7.25 14.26
N GLY A 62 -10.35 -7.37 14.61
CA GLY A 62 -9.86 -7.16 15.97
C GLY A 62 -10.12 -5.75 16.48
N GLU A 63 -9.90 -4.73 15.65
CA GLU A 63 -10.24 -3.33 15.96
C GLU A 63 -11.73 -3.14 16.26
N LYS A 64 -12.62 -3.78 15.48
CA LYS A 64 -14.07 -3.76 15.74
C LYS A 64 -14.43 -4.42 17.06
N ILE A 65 -13.77 -5.53 17.42
CA ILE A 65 -13.97 -6.21 18.71
C ILE A 65 -13.46 -5.34 19.87
N GLN A 66 -12.31 -4.66 19.71
CA GLN A 66 -11.83 -3.65 20.67
C GLN A 66 -12.79 -2.46 20.82
N GLN A 67 -13.40 -1.98 19.73
CA GLN A 67 -14.41 -0.92 19.80
C GLN A 67 -15.65 -1.38 20.58
N ILE A 68 -16.10 -2.62 20.37
CA ILE A 68 -17.22 -3.21 21.13
C ILE A 68 -16.84 -3.31 22.61
N GLY A 69 -15.65 -3.83 22.93
CA GLY A 69 -15.15 -3.88 24.31
C GLY A 69 -15.06 -2.51 24.99
N LYS A 70 -14.63 -1.47 24.27
CA LYS A 70 -14.62 -0.08 24.77
C LYS A 70 -16.04 0.47 25.01
N ILE A 71 -16.99 0.20 24.12
CA ILE A 71 -18.40 0.63 24.27
C ILE A 71 -19.05 -0.01 25.49
N PHE A 72 -18.81 -1.31 25.72
CA PHE A 72 -19.44 -2.07 26.80
C PHE A 72 -18.56 -2.21 28.06
N ASN A 73 -17.44 -1.47 28.15
CA ASN A 73 -16.43 -1.54 29.21
C ASN A 73 -16.05 -2.99 29.61
N LEU A 74 -15.53 -3.73 28.64
CA LEU A 74 -15.12 -5.14 28.77
C LEU A 74 -13.60 -5.27 28.89
N GLU A 75 -13.17 -6.21 29.73
CA GLU A 75 -11.76 -6.57 29.89
C GLU A 75 -11.20 -7.38 28.72
N LEU A 76 -9.88 -7.52 28.68
CA LEU A 76 -9.15 -8.17 27.58
C LEU A 76 -9.56 -9.64 27.37
N LEU A 77 -9.82 -10.39 28.44
CA LEU A 77 -10.30 -11.78 28.37
C LEU A 77 -11.81 -11.86 28.07
N GLN A 78 -12.58 -10.83 28.38
CA GLN A 78 -14.01 -10.76 28.02
C GLN A 78 -14.19 -10.46 26.52
N MET A 79 -13.30 -9.67 25.92
CA MET A 79 -13.25 -9.51 24.46
C MET A 79 -12.92 -10.82 23.73
N ALA A 80 -12.16 -11.73 24.37
CA ALA A 80 -11.91 -13.07 23.83
C ALA A 80 -13.19 -13.91 23.68
N SER A 81 -14.20 -13.74 24.53
CA SER A 81 -15.51 -14.39 24.37
C SER A 81 -16.24 -13.91 23.11
N ILE A 82 -16.13 -12.62 22.76
CA ILE A 82 -16.71 -12.07 21.53
C ILE A 82 -15.98 -12.66 20.31
N ALA A 83 -14.64 -12.71 20.35
CA ALA A 83 -13.84 -13.29 19.28
C ALA A 83 -14.06 -14.81 19.11
N ARG A 84 -14.19 -15.56 20.21
CA ARG A 84 -14.62 -16.98 20.21
C ARG A 84 -16.00 -17.16 19.58
N ALA A 85 -17.01 -16.42 20.03
CA ALA A 85 -18.39 -16.54 19.53
C ALA A 85 -18.48 -16.24 18.02
N ILE A 86 -17.78 -15.22 17.53
CA ILE A 86 -17.70 -14.90 16.10
C ILE A 86 -17.04 -16.02 15.30
N ARG A 87 -15.94 -16.61 15.80
CA ARG A 87 -15.32 -17.78 15.16
C ARG A 87 -16.27 -18.98 15.13
N SER A 88 -16.87 -19.33 16.27
CA SER A 88 -17.75 -20.50 16.38
C SER A 88 -19.01 -20.37 15.52
N TYR A 89 -19.51 -19.16 15.30
CA TYR A 89 -20.54 -18.91 14.28
C TYR A 89 -20.04 -19.25 12.88
N TYR A 90 -18.89 -18.71 12.46
CA TYR A 90 -18.33 -18.97 11.12
C TYR A 90 -17.81 -20.40 10.92
N PHE A 91 -17.50 -21.13 12.00
CA PHE A 91 -17.18 -22.56 11.99
C PHE A 91 -18.45 -23.46 11.96
N GLY A 92 -19.65 -22.88 12.09
CA GLY A 92 -20.92 -23.64 12.14
C GLY A 92 -21.18 -24.34 13.48
N GLU A 93 -20.40 -24.04 14.52
CA GLU A 93 -20.51 -24.64 15.86
C GLU A 93 -21.69 -24.07 16.66
N ILE A 94 -22.06 -22.81 16.40
CA ILE A 94 -23.24 -22.13 16.99
C ILE A 94 -24.02 -21.36 15.92
N LYS A 95 -25.32 -21.19 16.15
CA LYS A 95 -26.16 -20.28 15.36
C LYS A 95 -26.11 -18.85 15.91
N LEU A 96 -26.54 -17.88 15.12
CA LEU A 96 -26.51 -16.44 15.48
C LEU A 96 -27.32 -16.16 16.76
N GLU A 97 -28.43 -16.86 16.95
CA GLU A 97 -29.36 -16.69 18.07
C GLU A 97 -28.78 -17.22 19.40
N ALA A 98 -27.74 -18.06 19.34
CA ALA A 98 -27.08 -18.63 20.51
C ALA A 98 -25.96 -17.73 21.07
N ILE A 99 -25.51 -16.72 20.31
CA ILE A 99 -24.42 -15.83 20.73
C ILE A 99 -24.72 -15.09 22.05
N PRO A 100 -25.91 -14.50 22.31
CA PRO A 100 -26.20 -13.84 23.58
C PRO A 100 -26.06 -14.78 24.78
N SER A 101 -26.56 -16.00 24.67
CA SER A 101 -26.50 -17.01 25.74
C SER A 101 -25.07 -17.46 26.03
N LEU A 102 -24.23 -17.59 24.98
CA LEU A 102 -22.81 -17.90 25.13
C LEU A 102 -22.05 -16.75 25.80
N LEU A 103 -22.27 -15.51 25.35
CA LEU A 103 -21.60 -14.33 25.91
C LEU A 103 -22.02 -14.06 27.36
N SER A 104 -23.31 -14.20 27.70
CA SER A 104 -23.79 -14.11 29.08
C SER A 104 -23.08 -15.11 29.99
N LYS A 105 -22.95 -16.37 29.55
CA LYS A 105 -22.28 -17.45 30.28
C LYS A 105 -20.77 -17.25 30.44
N GLU A 106 -20.06 -16.85 29.38
CA GLU A 106 -18.59 -16.71 29.45
C GLU A 106 -18.12 -15.41 30.12
N ILE A 107 -18.83 -14.30 29.89
CA ILE A 107 -18.43 -12.97 30.40
C ILE A 107 -18.95 -12.73 31.83
N GLY A 108 -20.00 -13.45 32.24
CA GLY A 108 -20.63 -13.28 33.56
C GLY A 108 -21.57 -12.07 33.63
N ILE A 109 -22.30 -11.79 32.55
CA ILE A 109 -23.19 -10.63 32.40
C ILE A 109 -24.64 -11.05 32.17
N ASP A 110 -25.57 -10.15 32.47
CA ASP A 110 -26.99 -10.31 32.16
C ASP A 110 -27.24 -10.53 30.65
N ILE A 111 -28.30 -11.29 30.36
CA ILE A 111 -28.66 -11.71 29.01
C ILE A 111 -29.08 -10.53 28.12
N ALA A 112 -29.68 -9.46 28.64
CA ALA A 112 -30.04 -8.29 27.83
C ALA A 112 -28.78 -7.55 27.36
N ARG A 113 -27.80 -7.34 28.25
CA ARG A 113 -26.50 -6.75 27.89
C ARG A 113 -25.73 -7.65 26.90
N ALA A 114 -25.84 -8.98 27.03
CA ALA A 114 -25.27 -9.91 26.08
C ALA A 114 -25.98 -9.87 24.70
N GLN A 115 -27.29 -9.62 24.65
CA GLN A 115 -28.05 -9.37 23.41
C GLN A 115 -27.60 -8.08 22.73
N GLU A 116 -27.36 -7.00 23.47
CA GLU A 116 -26.82 -5.74 22.93
C GLU A 116 -25.42 -5.95 22.30
N ILE A 117 -24.52 -6.62 23.01
CA ILE A 117 -23.17 -6.95 22.50
C ILE A 117 -23.28 -7.81 21.23
N ALA A 118 -24.13 -8.85 21.24
CA ALA A 118 -24.35 -9.72 20.09
C ALA A 118 -24.94 -8.97 18.89
N LYS A 119 -25.87 -8.04 19.12
CA LYS A 119 -26.44 -7.16 18.08
C LYS A 119 -25.36 -6.29 17.44
N VAL A 120 -24.54 -5.59 18.23
CA VAL A 120 -23.48 -4.72 17.69
C VAL A 120 -22.38 -5.55 17.00
N ALA A 121 -22.05 -6.74 17.51
CA ALA A 121 -21.14 -7.68 16.84
C ALA A 121 -21.71 -8.18 15.51
N ASN A 122 -23.01 -8.45 15.44
CA ASN A 122 -23.67 -8.80 14.19
C ASN A 122 -23.62 -7.65 13.17
N GLU A 123 -24.10 -6.46 13.56
CA GLU A 123 -24.14 -5.26 12.71
C GLU A 123 -22.76 -4.83 12.20
N LYS A 124 -21.71 -4.90 13.04
CA LYS A 124 -20.36 -4.46 12.67
C LYS A 124 -19.47 -5.52 12.03
N ILE A 125 -19.69 -6.81 12.29
CA ILE A 125 -18.75 -7.89 11.94
C ILE A 125 -19.42 -9.03 11.18
N ILE A 126 -20.50 -9.62 11.70
CA ILE A 126 -21.09 -10.84 11.09
C ILE A 126 -21.97 -10.48 9.90
N GLY A 127 -23.13 -9.89 10.19
CA GLY A 127 -24.13 -9.39 9.25
C GLY A 127 -23.76 -8.09 8.55
N SER A 128 -22.65 -7.43 8.95
CA SER A 128 -21.93 -6.60 7.98
C SER A 128 -21.52 -7.52 6.83
N LYS A 129 -22.20 -7.38 5.68
CA LYS A 129 -21.80 -8.00 4.41
C LYS A 129 -20.29 -7.87 4.29
N VAL A 130 -19.64 -8.89 3.73
CA VAL A 130 -18.22 -8.74 3.38
C VAL A 130 -18.16 -7.72 2.25
N GLN A 131 -18.11 -6.43 2.61
CA GLN A 131 -17.28 -5.50 1.89
C GLN A 131 -15.84 -5.94 2.15
N GLU A 132 -15.47 -7.04 1.49
CA GLU A 132 -14.71 -6.90 0.26
C GLU A 132 -15.02 -5.53 -0.37
N ARG A 133 -14.36 -4.50 0.18
CA ARG A 133 -13.72 -3.57 -0.72
C ARG A 133 -12.75 -4.46 -1.49
N SER A 134 -13.21 -5.00 -2.61
CA SER A 134 -12.29 -5.56 -3.58
C SER A 134 -11.23 -4.48 -3.80
N PRO A 135 -9.97 -4.82 -4.11
CA PRO A 135 -8.95 -3.79 -4.35
C PRO A 135 -9.47 -2.69 -5.28
N GLU A 136 -10.30 -3.09 -6.27
CA GLU A 136 -11.12 -2.29 -7.19
C GLU A 136 -12.01 -1.20 -6.57
N GLU A 137 -12.66 -1.38 -5.41
CA GLU A 137 -13.45 -0.30 -4.76
C GLU A 137 -12.58 0.89 -4.33
N ASN A 138 -11.30 0.65 -4.02
CA ASN A 138 -10.32 1.70 -3.77
C ASN A 138 -9.65 2.22 -5.06
N LEU A 139 -9.91 1.63 -6.24
CA LEU A 139 -9.28 2.03 -7.51
C LEU A 139 -10.09 3.11 -8.24
N MET A 140 -9.59 4.33 -8.19
CA MET A 140 -10.16 5.44 -8.96
C MET A 140 -9.47 5.59 -10.32
N LYS A 141 -10.25 5.90 -11.36
CA LYS A 141 -9.75 6.12 -12.73
C LYS A 141 -9.76 7.61 -13.05
N LEU A 142 -8.59 8.25 -13.07
CA LEU A 142 -8.42 9.70 -13.28
C LEU A 142 -7.27 10.01 -14.25
N PRO A 143 -7.30 11.13 -15.00
CA PRO A 143 -6.14 11.64 -15.72
C PRO A 143 -5.04 12.08 -14.75
N ILE A 144 -3.76 12.00 -15.16
CA ILE A 144 -2.61 12.30 -14.29
C ILE A 144 -2.66 13.71 -13.68
N GLY A 145 -3.13 14.72 -14.41
CA GLY A 145 -3.28 16.08 -13.87
C GLY A 145 -4.23 16.15 -12.67
N GLN A 146 -5.37 15.46 -12.73
CA GLN A 146 -6.32 15.36 -11.62
C GLN A 146 -5.78 14.45 -10.50
N ALA A 147 -5.07 13.37 -10.86
CA ALA A 147 -4.43 12.47 -9.91
C ALA A 147 -3.42 13.22 -9.02
N LEU A 148 -2.53 14.03 -9.61
CA LEU A 148 -1.52 14.80 -8.90
C LEU A 148 -2.09 15.92 -8.03
N GLN A 149 -3.27 16.46 -8.37
CA GLN A 149 -4.01 17.42 -7.54
C GLN A 149 -4.70 16.74 -6.36
N LYS A 150 -5.35 15.58 -6.58
CA LYS A 150 -6.15 14.88 -5.57
C LYS A 150 -5.31 14.02 -4.61
N TYR A 151 -4.19 13.48 -5.11
CA TYR A 151 -3.31 12.55 -4.40
C TYR A 151 -1.83 13.01 -4.55
N PRO A 152 -1.39 14.03 -3.77
CA PRO A 152 -0.09 14.65 -3.97
C PRO A 152 1.12 13.69 -3.82
N LYS A 153 0.96 12.56 -3.09
CA LYS A 153 2.02 11.53 -2.97
C LYS A 153 2.19 10.70 -4.24
N THR A 154 1.17 10.59 -5.10
CA THR A 154 1.29 9.91 -6.41
C THR A 154 2.41 10.52 -7.25
N GLY A 155 2.62 11.83 -7.15
CA GLY A 155 3.74 12.50 -7.81
C GLY A 155 5.13 12.14 -7.29
N GLU A 156 5.24 11.58 -6.09
CA GLU A 156 6.48 11.09 -5.48
C GLU A 156 6.76 9.60 -5.76
N GLN A 157 5.80 8.90 -6.38
CA GLN A 157 5.94 7.49 -6.75
C GLN A 157 7.13 7.32 -7.70
N PRO A 158 8.14 6.49 -7.37
CA PRO A 158 9.26 6.22 -8.26
C PRO A 158 8.79 5.28 -9.39
N ILE A 159 9.01 5.68 -10.64
CA ILE A 159 8.63 4.88 -11.83
C ILE A 159 9.82 4.26 -12.56
N THR A 160 11.04 4.71 -12.26
CA THR A 160 12.29 4.19 -12.82
C THR A 160 13.36 4.08 -11.72
N SER A 161 14.46 3.37 -12.03
CA SER A 161 15.54 3.05 -11.09
C SER A 161 16.64 4.11 -11.10
N SER A 162 17.03 4.58 -12.30
CA SER A 162 18.07 5.60 -12.48
C SER A 162 17.57 7.02 -12.13
N PRO A 163 18.37 7.87 -11.46
CA PRO A 163 18.00 9.25 -11.14
C PRO A 163 18.03 10.16 -12.39
N ILE A 164 17.29 11.26 -12.32
CA ILE A 164 17.03 12.18 -13.44
C ILE A 164 17.94 13.40 -13.35
N LYS A 165 18.61 13.79 -14.44
CA LYS A 165 19.29 15.08 -14.55
C LYS A 165 18.28 16.15 -14.95
N LEU A 166 18.03 17.13 -14.07
CA LEU A 166 17.18 18.30 -14.34
C LEU A 166 18.04 19.55 -14.49
N LYS A 167 17.73 20.43 -15.46
CA LYS A 167 18.59 21.56 -15.87
C LYS A 167 18.94 22.55 -14.74
N HIS A 168 18.07 22.65 -13.74
CA HIS A 168 18.16 23.61 -12.63
C HIS A 168 18.63 23.00 -11.30
N PHE A 169 18.97 21.71 -11.27
CA PHE A 169 19.40 21.01 -10.05
C PHE A 169 20.88 20.58 -10.17
N PRO A 170 21.74 20.94 -9.19
CA PRO A 170 23.17 20.58 -9.24
C PRO A 170 23.44 19.09 -8.96
N ALA A 171 22.46 18.39 -8.39
CA ALA A 171 22.50 16.95 -8.13
C ALA A 171 21.36 16.23 -8.88
N PRO A 172 21.55 14.97 -9.33
CA PRO A 172 20.48 14.19 -9.94
C PRO A 172 19.27 14.03 -9.01
N ALA A 173 18.08 14.27 -9.55
CA ALA A 173 16.81 14.21 -8.84
C ALA A 173 16.28 12.76 -8.73
N ARG A 174 15.45 12.51 -7.71
CA ARG A 174 14.76 11.23 -7.51
C ARG A 174 13.87 10.90 -8.73
N PRO A 175 13.80 9.63 -9.19
CA PRO A 175 13.00 9.22 -10.36
C PRO A 175 11.47 9.17 -10.15
N SER A 176 10.91 10.20 -9.52
CA SER A 176 9.47 10.31 -9.27
C SER A 176 8.70 10.83 -10.49
N ILE A 177 7.39 10.57 -10.52
CA ILE A 177 6.48 11.03 -11.59
C ILE A 177 6.57 12.54 -11.83
N LYS A 178 6.59 13.38 -10.78
CA LYS A 178 6.73 14.84 -10.91
C LYS A 178 8.04 15.22 -11.62
N ASN A 179 9.16 14.58 -11.27
CA ASN A 179 10.46 14.91 -11.84
C ASN A 179 10.59 14.43 -13.30
N TRP A 180 9.96 13.32 -13.67
CA TRP A 180 9.86 12.87 -15.06
C TRP A 180 9.02 13.80 -15.92
N ILE A 181 7.88 14.29 -15.42
CA ILE A 181 7.06 15.31 -16.10
C ILE A 181 7.84 16.64 -16.22
N ALA A 182 8.62 17.02 -15.20
CA ALA A 182 9.45 18.22 -15.24
C ALA A 182 10.60 18.14 -16.26
N ASP A 183 11.25 16.97 -16.43
CA ASP A 183 12.25 16.76 -17.49
C ASP A 183 11.59 16.77 -18.88
N PHE A 184 10.43 16.13 -19.03
CA PHE A 184 9.66 16.14 -20.27
C PHE A 184 9.32 17.57 -20.71
N HIS A 185 8.74 18.40 -19.83
CA HIS A 185 8.46 19.80 -20.15
C HIS A 185 9.73 20.65 -20.39
N GLN A 186 10.85 20.36 -19.71
CA GLN A 186 12.14 21.03 -19.97
C GLN A 186 12.76 20.67 -21.32
N LYS A 187 12.39 19.52 -21.92
CA LYS A 187 12.86 19.07 -23.23
C LYS A 187 11.92 19.43 -24.38
N MET A 188 10.61 19.33 -24.16
CA MET A 188 9.58 19.36 -25.21
C MET A 188 8.64 20.58 -25.13
N GLY A 189 8.69 21.38 -24.05
CA GLY A 189 7.73 22.45 -23.76
C GLY A 189 6.50 21.99 -22.97
N MET A 190 5.56 22.89 -22.72
CA MET A 190 4.29 22.59 -22.00
C MET A 190 3.07 22.42 -22.92
N GLU A 191 3.30 22.38 -24.23
CA GLU A 191 2.25 22.11 -25.22
C GLU A 191 1.92 20.60 -25.24
N LYS A 192 0.85 20.21 -25.94
CA LYS A 192 0.43 18.81 -26.02
C LYS A 192 1.18 18.06 -27.11
N HIS A 193 1.85 16.97 -26.75
CA HIS A 193 2.69 16.22 -27.68
C HIS A 193 2.01 15.01 -28.33
N GLY A 194 2.29 14.83 -29.62
CA GLY A 194 1.87 13.69 -30.41
C GLY A 194 2.54 12.39 -30.01
N MET A 195 2.10 11.27 -30.60
CA MET A 195 2.73 9.96 -30.38
C MET A 195 4.20 9.93 -30.83
N MET A 196 4.54 10.66 -31.90
CA MET A 196 5.90 10.69 -32.45
C MET A 196 6.87 11.44 -31.53
N GLU A 197 6.50 12.64 -31.06
CA GLU A 197 7.32 13.49 -30.19
C GLU A 197 7.58 12.84 -28.82
N ARG A 198 6.55 12.23 -28.21
CA ARG A 198 6.73 11.42 -27.00
C ARG A 198 7.65 10.23 -27.24
N SER A 199 7.56 9.58 -28.40
CA SER A 199 8.47 8.48 -28.75
C SER A 199 9.91 9.00 -28.89
N GLU A 200 10.12 10.12 -29.58
CA GLU A 200 11.42 10.77 -29.68
C GLU A 200 12.02 11.08 -28.30
N TYR A 201 11.26 11.70 -27.39
CA TYR A 201 11.70 11.90 -26.01
C TYR A 201 12.07 10.58 -25.30
N LEU A 202 11.22 9.54 -25.42
CA LEU A 202 11.42 8.23 -24.79
C LEU A 202 12.61 7.44 -25.34
N PHE A 203 13.10 7.76 -26.54
CA PHE A 203 14.24 7.06 -27.17
C PHE A 203 15.53 7.89 -27.20
N ASN A 204 15.44 9.20 -27.42
CA ASN A 204 16.59 10.08 -27.69
C ASN A 204 17.00 10.97 -26.51
N SER A 205 16.14 11.18 -25.50
CA SER A 205 16.49 12.05 -24.36
C SER A 205 17.58 11.45 -23.46
N GLU A 206 18.39 12.32 -22.84
CA GLU A 206 19.54 11.90 -22.03
C GLU A 206 19.13 11.02 -20.82
N ASN A 207 17.97 11.31 -20.23
CA ASN A 207 17.45 10.54 -19.09
C ASN A 207 16.72 9.27 -19.55
N ALA A 208 15.92 9.31 -20.62
CA ALA A 208 15.14 8.14 -21.04
C ALA A 208 15.94 7.07 -21.80
N LYS A 209 17.06 7.43 -22.45
CA LYS A 209 17.85 6.49 -23.29
C LYS A 209 18.28 5.22 -22.55
N SER A 210 18.62 5.33 -21.26
CA SER A 210 19.08 4.22 -20.40
C SER A 210 17.96 3.42 -19.75
N LEU A 211 16.69 3.77 -19.93
CA LEU A 211 15.57 3.06 -19.31
C LEU A 211 15.35 1.67 -19.92
N THR A 212 15.10 0.68 -19.08
CA THR A 212 14.65 -0.64 -19.51
C THR A 212 13.30 -0.56 -20.25
N SER A 213 12.95 -1.61 -21.00
CA SER A 213 11.67 -1.65 -21.73
C SER A 213 10.45 -1.46 -20.81
N ALA A 214 10.48 -2.04 -19.59
CA ALA A 214 9.39 -1.92 -18.63
C ALA A 214 9.28 -0.50 -18.03
N GLU A 215 10.41 0.11 -17.66
CA GLU A 215 10.45 1.50 -17.18
C GLU A 215 9.98 2.49 -18.25
N ARG A 216 10.42 2.29 -19.50
CA ARG A 216 10.01 3.10 -20.65
C ARG A 216 8.52 2.96 -20.94
N GLN A 217 7.94 1.78 -20.73
CA GLN A 217 6.48 1.57 -20.81
C GLN A 217 5.73 2.30 -19.68
N LYS A 218 6.22 2.27 -18.43
CA LYS A 218 5.63 3.05 -17.32
C LYS A 218 5.66 4.55 -17.62
N LEU A 219 6.80 5.09 -18.05
CA LEU A 219 6.95 6.49 -18.41
C LEU A 219 6.05 6.88 -19.59
N ALA A 220 5.98 6.06 -20.65
CA ALA A 220 5.06 6.25 -21.77
C ALA A 220 3.58 6.28 -21.34
N TYR A 221 3.20 5.47 -20.35
CA TYR A 221 1.83 5.44 -19.80
C TYR A 221 1.50 6.73 -19.05
N ILE A 222 2.45 7.30 -18.29
CA ILE A 222 2.31 8.61 -17.64
C ILE A 222 2.21 9.75 -18.66
N LEU A 223 3.14 9.83 -19.62
CA LEU A 223 3.12 10.85 -20.67
C LEU A 223 1.86 10.76 -21.53
N LYS A 224 1.36 9.54 -21.79
CA LYS A 224 0.08 9.37 -22.49
C LYS A 224 -1.12 9.92 -21.70
N SER A 225 -1.11 9.81 -20.37
CA SER A 225 -2.13 10.43 -19.53
C SER A 225 -2.04 11.97 -19.51
N LEU A 226 -0.83 12.51 -19.63
CA LEU A 226 -0.55 13.96 -19.59
C LEU A 226 -1.18 14.68 -20.80
N ASP A 227 -0.89 14.24 -22.02
CA ASP A 227 -1.34 14.92 -23.25
C ASP A 227 -2.80 14.59 -23.60
N GLU A 228 -3.15 13.29 -23.57
CA GLU A 228 -4.43 12.76 -24.07
C GLU A 228 -5.51 12.70 -23.00
N ASN A 229 -5.21 13.01 -21.73
CA ASN A 229 -6.10 12.81 -20.57
C ASN A 229 -6.52 11.34 -20.37
N MET A 230 -5.73 10.38 -20.87
CA MET A 230 -5.98 8.95 -20.67
C MET A 230 -6.09 8.62 -19.17
N LEU A 231 -7.16 7.93 -18.78
CA LEU A 231 -7.42 7.55 -17.39
C LEU A 231 -6.39 6.55 -16.87
N LEU A 232 -5.82 6.84 -15.71
CA LEU A 232 -4.93 5.97 -14.95
C LEU A 232 -5.68 5.36 -13.78
N THR A 233 -5.41 4.08 -13.50
CA THR A 233 -5.91 3.39 -12.30
C THR A 233 -5.05 3.78 -11.09
N ILE A 234 -5.67 4.35 -10.06
CA ILE A 234 -5.01 4.86 -8.87
C ILE A 234 -5.58 4.17 -7.63
N ASP A 235 -4.71 3.55 -6.85
CA ASP A 235 -5.01 3.12 -5.49
C ASP A 235 -5.17 4.34 -4.58
N ALA A 236 -6.39 4.58 -4.10
CA ALA A 236 -6.73 5.70 -3.22
C ALA A 236 -6.36 5.50 -1.74
N GLU A 237 -5.99 4.28 -1.31
CA GLU A 237 -5.49 4.00 0.07
C GLU A 237 -3.96 4.20 0.13
N ASN A 238 -3.24 3.82 -0.93
CA ASN A 238 -1.77 3.98 -1.03
C ASN A 238 -1.30 5.24 -1.80
N GLU A 239 -2.21 6.02 -2.40
CA GLU A 239 -1.92 7.17 -3.29
C GLU A 239 -0.95 6.83 -4.45
N GLN A 240 -1.13 5.69 -5.11
CA GLN A 240 -0.22 5.20 -6.16
C GLN A 240 -0.94 4.78 -7.43
N ILE A 241 -0.30 5.02 -8.58
CA ILE A 241 -0.79 4.52 -9.88
C ILE A 241 -0.43 3.05 -10.00
N ILE A 242 -1.44 2.23 -10.26
CA ILE A 242 -1.28 0.83 -10.65
C ILE A 242 -1.06 0.80 -12.16
N PHE A 243 0.17 0.49 -12.55
CA PHE A 243 0.49 0.23 -13.94
C PHE A 243 -0.11 -1.11 -14.35
N PRO A 244 -0.75 -1.22 -15.53
CA PRO A 244 -1.17 -2.52 -16.03
C PRO A 244 0.05 -3.39 -16.21
N GLU A 245 0.07 -4.57 -15.59
CA GLU A 245 1.07 -5.58 -15.90
C GLU A 245 0.98 -5.87 -17.40
N LYS A 246 2.12 -5.78 -18.10
CA LYS A 246 2.19 -6.17 -19.50
C LYS A 246 1.75 -7.64 -19.54
N PRO A 247 0.64 -8.01 -20.22
CA PRO A 247 0.18 -9.38 -20.23
C PRO A 247 1.33 -10.25 -20.71
N ALA A 248 1.80 -11.17 -19.86
CA ALA A 248 2.91 -12.04 -20.15
C ALA A 248 2.56 -12.76 -21.46
N VAL A 249 3.30 -12.45 -22.52
CA VAL A 249 2.85 -12.64 -23.92
C VAL A 249 2.41 -14.09 -24.09
N SER A 250 1.08 -14.30 -24.11
CA SER A 250 0.49 -15.60 -23.79
C SER A 250 1.16 -16.67 -24.63
N ALA A 251 1.76 -17.66 -23.97
CA ALA A 251 2.80 -18.50 -24.52
C ALA A 251 2.34 -19.07 -25.86
N ARG A 252 2.93 -18.52 -26.95
CA ARG A 252 2.35 -18.45 -28.31
C ARG A 252 1.35 -19.57 -28.55
N GLU A 253 0.06 -19.21 -28.62
CA GLU A 253 -1.02 -20.13 -28.99
C GLU A 253 -0.53 -20.99 -30.16
N PRO A 254 -0.42 -22.32 -29.98
CA PRO A 254 0.47 -23.13 -30.80
C PRO A 254 0.01 -23.05 -32.24
N LEU A 255 0.87 -22.45 -33.09
CA LEU A 255 0.53 -22.06 -34.46
C LEU A 255 -0.27 -23.18 -35.14
N PRO A 256 -1.51 -22.91 -35.59
CA PRO A 256 -2.42 -23.95 -36.03
C PRO A 256 -1.72 -24.81 -37.07
N PRO A 257 -1.72 -26.16 -36.91
CA PRO A 257 -0.72 -27.04 -37.50
C PRO A 257 -0.60 -26.76 -38.99
N ARG A 258 0.58 -26.23 -39.36
CA ARG A 258 0.86 -25.64 -40.68
C ARG A 258 0.51 -26.69 -41.74
N LYS A 259 -0.65 -26.53 -42.39
CA LYS A 259 -1.15 -27.50 -43.39
C LYS A 259 -0.01 -27.80 -44.37
N PRO A 260 0.22 -29.08 -44.72
CA PRO A 260 1.32 -29.45 -45.59
C PRO A 260 1.28 -28.57 -46.83
N GLU A 261 2.39 -27.88 -47.09
CA GLU A 261 2.48 -26.82 -48.08
C GLU A 261 2.42 -27.45 -49.47
N THR A 262 1.19 -27.61 -49.99
CA THR A 262 0.91 -28.24 -51.28
C THR A 262 1.82 -27.63 -52.31
N GLN A 263 2.73 -28.45 -52.86
CA GLN A 263 3.76 -27.99 -53.77
C GLN A 263 3.13 -27.45 -55.05
N ARG A 264 2.84 -26.14 -55.05
CA ARG A 264 2.40 -25.41 -56.23
C ARG A 264 3.60 -25.37 -57.16
N ILE A 265 3.63 -26.29 -58.11
CA ILE A 265 4.64 -26.34 -59.17
C ILE A 265 4.55 -25.04 -59.95
N GLU A 266 5.43 -24.09 -59.66
CA GLU A 266 5.56 -22.90 -60.50
C GLU A 266 6.13 -23.33 -61.85
N PRO A 267 5.52 -22.91 -62.97
CA PRO A 267 6.06 -23.20 -64.29
C PRO A 267 7.41 -22.47 -64.42
N ARG A 268 8.50 -23.25 -64.57
CA ARG A 268 9.85 -22.71 -64.74
C ARG A 268 9.93 -21.83 -65.98
N ILE A 269 9.91 -20.51 -65.79
CA ILE A 269 10.30 -19.55 -66.81
C ILE A 269 11.81 -19.76 -67.05
N PRO A 270 12.27 -19.99 -68.30
CA PRO A 270 13.69 -20.19 -68.57
C PRO A 270 14.49 -18.92 -68.30
N SER A 271 15.54 -19.04 -67.49
CA SER A 271 16.43 -17.93 -67.15
C SER A 271 17.27 -17.48 -68.37
N PRO A 272 17.46 -16.15 -68.59
CA PRO A 272 18.26 -15.64 -69.70
C PRO A 272 19.75 -16.01 -69.56
N PRO A 273 20.51 -16.05 -70.68
CA PRO A 273 21.91 -16.48 -70.69
C PRO A 273 22.85 -15.49 -69.96
N PRO A 274 23.98 -15.98 -69.41
CA PRO A 274 24.90 -15.15 -68.64
C PRO A 274 25.74 -14.23 -69.53
N SER A 275 25.52 -12.92 -69.41
CA SER A 275 26.34 -11.90 -70.07
C SER A 275 27.76 -11.86 -69.49
N LEU A 276 28.75 -12.20 -70.31
CA LEU A 276 30.18 -12.06 -70.00
C LEU A 276 30.52 -10.61 -69.61
N ARG A 277 30.97 -10.38 -68.37
CA ARG A 277 31.67 -9.14 -68.00
C ARG A 277 33.16 -9.40 -67.84
N LEU A 278 33.92 -8.91 -68.82
CA LEU A 278 35.37 -8.91 -68.83
C LEU A 278 35.90 -8.03 -67.69
N GLY A 279 36.96 -8.47 -67.00
CA GLY A 279 37.47 -7.81 -65.80
C GLY A 279 38.57 -6.78 -66.07
N SER A 280 38.68 -5.80 -65.17
CA SER A 280 39.89 -5.00 -64.89
C SER A 280 39.69 -4.18 -63.61
N ALA A 281 40.71 -3.70 -62.90
CA ALA A 281 42.05 -4.23 -62.61
C ALA A 281 42.68 -3.26 -61.58
N ARG A 282 43.38 -3.79 -60.57
CA ARG A 282 44.39 -3.15 -59.69
C ARG A 282 44.57 -1.61 -59.74
N GLN A 283 44.60 -0.98 -58.56
CA GLN A 283 45.78 -0.21 -58.13
C GLN A 283 45.88 -0.07 -56.59
N ALA A 284 47.02 0.42 -56.09
CA ALA A 284 47.40 0.41 -54.67
C ALA A 284 48.52 1.44 -54.37
N LYS A 285 48.86 1.58 -53.07
CA LYS A 285 49.99 2.33 -52.43
C LYS A 285 49.72 3.78 -51.96
N GLY A 286 50.58 4.21 -51.01
CA GLY A 286 50.61 5.50 -50.31
C GLY A 286 49.97 5.39 -48.92
N ARG A 287 50.68 5.38 -47.76
CA ARG A 287 52.09 5.57 -47.36
C ARG A 287 52.61 7.03 -47.34
N GLY A 288 52.87 7.52 -46.11
CA GLY A 288 53.37 8.87 -45.77
C GLY A 288 52.27 9.78 -45.19
N GLY A 289 52.47 10.61 -44.16
CA GLY A 289 53.59 10.72 -43.20
C GLY A 289 53.95 12.18 -42.85
N ILE A 290 54.06 12.50 -41.53
CA ILE A 290 54.63 13.72 -40.90
C ILE A 290 54.02 15.09 -41.31
N GLU A 291 54.12 16.24 -40.60
CA GLU A 291 54.42 16.60 -39.18
C GLU A 291 53.18 17.37 -38.62
N LYS A 292 52.91 17.67 -37.33
CA LYS A 292 53.65 17.83 -36.04
C LYS A 292 54.34 19.20 -35.82
N SER A 293 53.60 20.21 -35.30
CA SER A 293 54.17 21.38 -34.59
C SER A 293 53.13 22.25 -33.83
N THR A 294 53.59 22.89 -32.74
CA THR A 294 53.32 24.24 -32.17
C THR A 294 52.00 25.01 -32.45
N SER A 295 51.52 25.95 -31.62
CA SER A 295 51.74 26.36 -30.20
C SER A 295 50.85 27.60 -29.91
N SER A 296 51.00 28.23 -28.73
CA SER A 296 50.80 29.68 -28.47
C SER A 296 49.47 30.36 -28.83
N SER A 297 48.71 30.72 -27.78
CA SER A 297 47.83 31.90 -27.76
C SER A 297 48.61 33.20 -28.01
N PRO A 298 47.92 34.31 -28.29
CA PRO A 298 48.00 35.44 -27.35
C PRO A 298 46.62 36.06 -26.99
N LEU A 299 46.69 37.13 -26.19
CA LEU A 299 45.57 37.90 -25.61
C LEU A 299 45.14 39.09 -26.49
N GLU A 300 44.18 39.87 -25.97
CA GLU A 300 43.81 41.26 -26.37
C GLU A 300 42.96 41.42 -27.67
N ASN A 301 42.11 42.45 -27.83
CA ASN A 301 41.87 43.64 -26.99
C ASN A 301 40.40 44.16 -26.98
N LEU A 302 40.16 45.25 -26.22
CA LEU A 302 38.84 45.88 -25.98
C LEU A 302 38.15 46.55 -27.19
N SER A 303 36.80 46.55 -27.17
CA SER A 303 35.89 47.71 -27.37
C SER A 303 34.46 47.23 -27.05
N ARG A 304 33.69 47.75 -26.09
CA ARG A 304 33.19 49.12 -25.83
C ARG A 304 32.38 49.70 -27.00
N GLY A 305 31.06 49.76 -26.81
CA GLY A 305 30.09 50.37 -27.72
C GLY A 305 28.73 50.51 -27.06
N GLU A 306 28.47 51.66 -26.45
CA GLU A 306 27.17 52.03 -25.88
C GLU A 306 26.30 52.67 -26.98
N VAL A 307 25.13 52.11 -27.29
CA VAL A 307 24.07 52.82 -28.04
C VAL A 307 22.71 52.48 -27.42
N LEU A 308 21.99 53.51 -27.00
CA LEU A 308 20.60 53.44 -26.55
C LEU A 308 19.66 53.24 -27.75
N ARG A 309 18.62 52.41 -27.59
CA ARG A 309 17.27 52.85 -27.98
C ARG A 309 16.12 52.11 -27.30
N GLU A 310 15.02 52.82 -27.11
CA GLU A 310 13.80 52.33 -26.50
C GLU A 310 13.07 51.30 -27.38
N GLY A 311 12.26 50.47 -26.73
CA GLY A 311 11.51 49.40 -27.40
C GLY A 311 10.50 48.71 -26.49
N GLU A 312 9.90 49.44 -25.56
CA GLU A 312 8.91 48.87 -24.64
C GLU A 312 7.67 48.37 -25.40
N LYS A 313 7.39 47.07 -25.27
CA LYS A 313 6.07 46.50 -25.51
C LYS A 313 5.64 45.68 -24.31
N GLU A 314 4.81 46.34 -23.51
CA GLU A 314 4.02 45.82 -22.42
C GLU A 314 3.33 44.51 -22.82
N THR A 315 3.66 43.42 -22.13
CA THR A 315 2.95 42.14 -22.19
C THR A 315 2.59 41.72 -20.77
N ASP A 316 1.35 41.28 -20.59
CA ASP A 316 0.63 41.39 -19.31
C ASP A 316 1.17 40.49 -18.18
N ASN A 317 0.97 40.93 -16.94
CA ASN A 317 1.48 40.28 -15.73
C ASN A 317 0.59 39.12 -15.27
N GLN A 318 1.11 37.88 -15.33
CA GLN A 318 0.69 36.81 -14.42
C GLN A 318 1.84 36.36 -13.51
N ARG A 319 2.35 37.31 -12.74
CA ARG A 319 3.37 37.10 -11.70
C ARG A 319 2.72 36.48 -10.46
N PHE A 320 2.70 35.15 -10.37
CA PHE A 320 2.17 34.43 -9.20
C PHE A 320 2.98 34.75 -7.93
N HIS A 321 2.43 35.64 -7.08
CA HIS A 321 3.00 35.94 -5.76
C HIS A 321 2.70 34.80 -4.79
N PHE A 322 3.71 34.00 -4.46
CA PHE A 322 3.60 32.89 -3.50
C PHE A 322 3.67 33.39 -2.03
N SER A 323 2.77 34.30 -1.65
CA SER A 323 2.73 34.90 -0.32
C SER A 323 2.07 33.97 0.72
N SER A 324 2.82 33.01 1.25
CA SER A 324 2.43 32.23 2.43
C SER A 324 3.08 32.79 3.70
N PRO A 325 2.38 33.65 4.48
CA PRO A 325 2.84 34.06 5.80
C PRO A 325 2.63 32.92 6.80
N HIS A 326 3.47 31.88 6.73
CA HIS A 326 3.60 30.89 7.80
C HIS A 326 4.19 31.59 9.04
N LYS A 327 3.30 32.13 9.88
CA LYS A 327 3.65 32.56 11.23
C LYS A 327 4.19 31.34 11.97
N PHE A 328 5.46 31.41 12.38
CA PHE A 328 6.03 30.44 13.31
C PHE A 328 5.17 30.44 14.58
N VAL A 329 4.49 29.32 14.84
CA VAL A 329 3.93 29.04 16.17
C VAL A 329 5.12 28.74 17.06
N THR A 330 5.56 29.74 17.84
CA THR A 330 6.58 29.56 18.86
C THR A 330 6.13 28.51 19.87
N GLU A 331 7.00 27.56 20.18
CA GLU A 331 6.71 26.49 21.15
C GLU A 331 6.32 27.07 22.52
N GLU A 332 5.03 26.98 22.87
CA GLU A 332 4.57 27.26 24.22
C GLU A 332 5.06 26.12 25.14
N LYS A 333 6.20 26.35 25.78
CA LYS A 333 6.83 25.40 26.71
C LYS A 333 5.93 25.13 27.92
N ARG A 334 5.06 24.13 27.80
CA ARG A 334 4.30 23.58 28.93
C ARG A 334 5.27 22.94 29.91
N SER A 335 5.65 23.73 30.91
CA SER A 335 6.53 23.33 32.00
C SER A 335 6.00 22.10 32.73
N LEU A 336 6.86 21.11 32.92
CA LEU A 336 6.62 19.98 33.82
C LEU A 336 6.28 20.51 35.22
N ASN A 337 5.04 20.31 35.66
CA ASN A 337 4.63 20.67 37.02
C ASN A 337 5.37 19.79 38.02
N ARG A 338 6.28 20.40 38.80
CA ARG A 338 7.01 19.73 39.87
C ARG A 338 6.03 19.18 40.91
N ILE A 339 6.13 17.88 41.17
CA ILE A 339 5.63 17.31 42.43
C ILE A 339 6.54 17.83 43.54
N SER A 340 5.96 18.56 44.50
CA SER A 340 6.62 18.97 45.74
C SER A 340 5.96 18.24 46.92
N PRO A 341 6.69 17.44 47.71
CA PRO A 341 6.14 16.74 48.86
C PRO A 341 6.21 17.60 50.13
N MET A 342 5.09 17.77 50.84
CA MET A 342 5.00 18.05 52.28
C MET A 342 3.51 18.14 52.66
N GLY A 343 3.09 17.50 53.75
CA GLY A 343 1.66 17.47 54.11
C GLY A 343 1.27 16.47 55.21
N ARG A 344 2.04 16.37 56.30
CA ARG A 344 1.58 15.62 57.49
C ARG A 344 0.43 16.39 58.16
N LEU A 345 -0.78 15.83 58.16
CA LEU A 345 -1.83 16.14 59.12
C LEU A 345 -2.43 14.85 59.70
N SER A 346 -2.97 14.95 60.90
CA SER A 346 -3.07 13.81 61.83
C SER A 346 -4.50 13.53 62.31
N GLY A 347 -4.97 12.30 62.07
CA GLY A 347 -6.14 11.72 62.74
C GLY A 347 -7.51 12.26 62.31
N PRO A 348 -8.60 11.86 62.99
CA PRO A 348 -8.65 10.93 64.14
C PRO A 348 -9.04 9.49 63.74
N GLN A 349 -8.71 8.53 64.62
CA GLN A 349 -9.27 7.17 64.53
C GLN A 349 -10.76 7.18 64.93
N LYS A 350 -11.57 6.33 64.28
CA LYS A 350 -12.79 5.79 64.88
C LYS A 350 -12.62 4.27 65.06
N LYS A 351 -12.67 3.82 66.32
CA LYS A 351 -12.91 2.42 66.65
C LYS A 351 -14.35 2.06 66.27
N ASN A 352 -14.59 0.78 65.97
CA ASN A 352 -15.91 0.15 66.04
C ASN A 352 -15.70 -1.35 66.24
N ASP A 353 -15.55 -1.77 67.50
CA ASP A 353 -15.55 -3.18 67.90
C ASP A 353 -17.02 -3.62 68.12
N ALA A 354 -17.53 -4.60 67.36
CA ALA A 354 -18.79 -5.27 67.67
C ALA A 354 -18.97 -6.64 66.98
N GLN A 355 -18.76 -7.70 67.77
CA GLN A 355 -19.56 -8.94 67.82
C GLN A 355 -20.06 -9.60 66.52
N GLU A 356 -19.32 -10.64 66.11
CA GLU A 356 -19.76 -12.04 66.28
C GLU A 356 -21.27 -12.37 66.11
N LYS A 357 -21.58 -13.18 65.07
CA LYS A 357 -22.63 -14.23 65.15
C LYS A 357 -22.50 -15.27 64.04
N ASN A 358 -22.21 -16.51 64.41
CA ASN A 358 -22.29 -17.69 63.53
C ASN A 358 -23.76 -18.16 63.37
N PRO A 359 -24.30 -18.30 62.15
CA PRO A 359 -25.43 -19.19 61.89
C PRO A 359 -24.93 -20.64 61.74
N LYS A 360 -25.65 -21.60 62.34
CA LYS A 360 -25.28 -23.02 62.29
C LYS A 360 -25.74 -23.68 60.99
N ILE A 361 -24.92 -24.64 60.56
CA ILE A 361 -25.25 -25.88 59.83
C ILE A 361 -26.76 -26.09 59.57
N ASN A 362 -27.12 -26.33 58.31
CA ASN A 362 -28.21 -27.25 58.01
C ASN A 362 -27.80 -28.21 56.88
N LYS A 363 -27.78 -29.52 57.16
CA LYS A 363 -27.43 -30.59 56.21
C LYS A 363 -28.67 -31.44 55.95
N ASN A 364 -29.40 -31.15 54.89
CA ASN A 364 -30.46 -32.05 54.42
C ASN A 364 -29.83 -33.17 53.59
N THR A 365 -29.54 -34.29 54.24
CA THR A 365 -29.39 -35.58 53.55
C THR A 365 -30.75 -35.98 52.98
N VAL A 366 -30.81 -36.32 51.70
CA VAL A 366 -31.99 -36.94 51.08
C VAL A 366 -31.61 -38.36 50.71
N ASP A 367 -32.01 -39.32 51.53
CA ASP A 367 -31.96 -40.73 51.17
C ASP A 367 -33.03 -41.03 50.11
N LEU A 368 -32.60 -41.70 49.03
CA LEU A 368 -33.49 -42.28 48.02
C LEU A 368 -33.15 -43.75 47.84
N ARG A 369 -34.01 -44.62 48.38
CA ARG A 369 -34.04 -46.06 48.10
C ARG A 369 -35.50 -46.51 47.97
N THR A 370 -35.71 -47.48 47.07
CA THR A 370 -36.86 -48.39 46.98
C THR A 370 -38.26 -47.76 46.99
N ASN A 371 -38.87 -47.71 45.81
CA ASN A 371 -39.58 -48.89 45.30
C ASN A 371 -39.17 -49.17 43.84
#